data_AF-J0D788-F1
#
_entry.id   AF-J0D788-F1
#
_cell.length_a   1.000
_cell.length_b   1.000
_cell.length_c   1.000
_cell.angle_alpha   90.00
_cell.angle_beta   90.00
_cell.angle_gamma   90.00
#
_symmetry.space_group_name_H-M   'P 1'
#
loop_
_entity.id
_entity.type
_entity.pdbx_description
1 polymer ?
#
loop_
_entity_poly.entity_id
_entity_poly.type
_entity_poly.pdbx_seq_one_letter_code
_entity_poly.pdbx_strand_id
1 'polypeptide(L)'
;MFGGKRRRHWPLHPNDLIPRGARQSAEMHVHWCCLFVSPVPIAVLMMLTVGCRPIVFPYLLESPLRERLLWCIVQILNAGKARDSFSWPATVHYRRPEHLSVQLSTPNTPGNTYVNSAVSLLQAFLNGPDAESHDLATFYQGYEAALIPAVSNALEQSGSLALDSLSRGVLCQIAVDLHDHLPNVELHPLARAWQHARSQSDDASHVASLHSHLKGRYRRRTCCGPECTRGIHDTEDGKPLSLCAGCKFTQYCSKGCQIADWKRETWPHKKLCPILRLFVPILESKAFEEGFHTLDFKESDFVLMLRWLNEH
;
A
#
# COMPACT_ATOMS: atom_id res chain seq x y z
N MET A 1 7.56 35.52 32.03
CA MET A 1 6.82 35.84 30.78
C MET A 1 7.21 34.83 29.69
N PHE A 2 6.49 33.73 29.57
CA PHE A 2 6.62 32.82 28.41
C PHE A 2 5.47 33.15 27.46
N GLY A 3 5.69 34.08 26.54
CA GLY A 3 4.74 34.42 25.49
C GLY A 3 4.53 33.23 24.58
N GLY A 4 3.39 32.55 24.76
CA GLY A 4 3.00 31.35 24.03
C GLY A 4 2.76 31.61 22.54
N LYS A 5 3.81 31.58 21.73
CA LYS A 5 3.68 31.31 20.30
C LYS A 5 3.26 29.85 20.17
N ARG A 6 2.04 29.59 19.70
CA ARG A 6 1.53 28.24 19.38
C ARG A 6 2.64 27.48 18.67
N ARG A 7 3.24 26.49 19.33
CA ARG A 7 4.27 25.64 18.73
C ARG A 7 3.58 24.97 17.54
N ARG A 8 3.95 25.40 16.34
CA ARG A 8 3.55 24.71 15.11
C ARG A 8 4.06 23.28 15.27
N HIS A 9 3.14 22.32 15.26
CA HIS A 9 3.48 20.92 15.48
C HIS A 9 4.28 20.46 14.27
N TRP A 10 5.45 19.87 14.52
CA TRP A 10 6.26 19.22 13.48
C TRP A 10 5.66 17.85 13.17
N PRO A 11 5.66 17.39 11.90
CA PRO A 11 6.16 18.07 10.69
C PRO A 11 5.16 19.10 10.11
N LEU A 12 5.67 20.13 9.44
CA LEU A 12 4.86 21.12 8.71
C LEU A 12 4.76 20.80 7.22
N HIS A 13 5.81 20.21 6.66
CA HIS A 13 5.88 19.78 5.28
C HIS A 13 6.33 18.31 5.22
N PRO A 14 5.88 17.50 4.25
CA PRO A 14 6.40 16.14 4.08
C PRO A 14 7.93 16.06 3.95
N ASN A 15 8.56 17.09 3.36
CA ASN A 15 10.02 17.19 3.29
C ASN A 15 10.70 17.30 4.66
N ASP A 16 9.99 17.71 5.71
CA ASP A 16 10.53 17.73 7.08
C ASP A 16 10.77 16.30 7.60
N LEU A 17 10.05 15.30 7.06
CA LEU A 17 10.26 13.88 7.37
C LEU A 17 11.47 13.29 6.67
N ILE A 18 11.98 13.96 5.62
CA ILE A 18 13.11 13.52 4.79
C ILE A 18 14.14 14.65 4.63
N PRO A 19 14.71 15.17 5.73
CA PRO A 19 15.50 16.42 5.73
C PRO A 19 16.79 16.35 4.89
N ARG A 20 17.21 15.14 4.49
CA ARG A 20 18.38 14.90 3.65
C ARG A 20 18.03 14.50 2.21
N GLY A 21 16.78 14.70 1.83
CA GLY A 21 16.25 14.25 0.55
C GLY A 21 15.71 12.82 0.59
N ALA A 22 14.93 12.51 -0.43
CA ALA A 22 14.19 11.27 -0.58
C ALA A 22 15.09 10.04 -0.68
N ARG A 23 16.07 10.09 -1.59
CA ARG A 23 17.00 8.98 -1.86
C ARG A 23 17.81 8.62 -0.63
N GLN A 24 18.48 9.61 -0.01
CA GLN A 24 19.31 9.35 1.18
C GLN A 24 18.47 8.83 2.34
N SER A 25 17.24 9.34 2.52
CA SER A 25 16.30 8.82 3.51
C SER A 25 15.97 7.34 3.23
N ALA A 26 15.62 6.98 2.00
CA ALA A 26 15.35 5.60 1.61
C ALA A 26 16.57 4.68 1.83
N GLU A 27 17.75 5.10 1.38
CA GLU A 27 19.01 4.36 1.54
C GLU A 27 19.32 4.07 3.01
N MET A 28 19.20 5.09 3.88
CA MET A 28 19.46 4.93 5.32
C MET A 28 18.44 4.00 5.98
N HIS A 29 17.15 4.12 5.66
CA HIS A 29 16.14 3.26 6.27
C HIS A 29 16.29 1.81 5.82
N VAL A 30 16.50 1.56 4.52
CA VAL A 30 16.77 0.21 4.01
C VAL A 30 18.03 -0.37 4.65
N HIS A 31 19.09 0.44 4.82
CA HIS A 31 20.29 0.02 5.54
C HIS A 31 19.96 -0.44 6.97
N TRP A 32 19.21 0.34 7.73
CA TRP A 32 18.83 -0.03 9.10
C TRP A 32 17.90 -1.25 9.16
N CYS A 33 16.97 -1.39 8.21
CA CYS A 33 16.14 -2.59 8.07
C CYS A 33 17.02 -3.83 7.88
N CYS A 34 18.03 -3.76 7.02
CA CYS A 34 18.89 -4.91 6.72
C CYS A 34 19.93 -5.19 7.81
N LEU A 35 20.47 -4.15 8.44
CA LEU A 35 21.50 -4.28 9.46
C LEU A 35 20.95 -4.90 10.75
N PHE A 36 19.77 -4.43 11.19
CA PHE A 36 19.17 -4.89 12.45
C PHE A 36 18.13 -5.99 12.27
N VAL A 37 17.50 -6.09 11.10
CA VAL A 37 16.34 -6.97 10.83
C VAL A 37 15.32 -6.88 11.98
N SER A 38 14.90 -5.65 12.30
CA SER A 38 14.04 -5.30 13.43
C SER A 38 12.70 -4.73 12.95
N PRO A 39 11.60 -4.89 13.71
CA PRO A 39 10.31 -4.30 13.34
C PRO A 39 10.34 -2.78 13.30
N VAL A 40 11.17 -2.12 14.13
CA VAL A 40 11.14 -0.66 14.27
C VAL A 40 11.57 0.07 12.99
N PRO A 41 12.73 -0.22 12.38
CA PRO A 41 13.10 0.37 11.10
C PRO A 41 12.06 0.14 9.99
N ILE A 42 11.45 -1.04 9.95
CA ILE A 42 10.41 -1.39 8.96
C ILE A 42 9.14 -0.59 9.20
N ALA A 43 8.69 -0.46 10.44
CA ALA A 43 7.55 0.36 10.79
C ALA A 43 7.78 1.83 10.44
N VAL A 44 8.98 2.36 10.65
CA VAL A 44 9.34 3.73 10.23
C VAL A 44 9.33 3.85 8.71
N LEU A 45 9.91 2.90 7.98
CA LEU A 45 9.88 2.89 6.51
C LEU A 45 8.45 2.79 5.98
N MET A 46 7.58 2.00 6.62
CA MET A 46 6.15 1.92 6.31
C MET A 46 5.47 3.27 6.53
N MET A 47 5.71 3.95 7.65
CA MET A 47 5.18 5.30 7.90
C MET A 47 5.67 6.32 6.87
N LEU A 48 6.94 6.28 6.49
CA LEU A 48 7.50 7.13 5.44
C LEU A 48 6.88 6.84 4.08
N THR A 49 6.65 5.56 3.77
CA THR A 49 5.97 5.17 2.53
C THR A 49 4.53 5.66 2.54
N VAL A 50 3.78 5.50 3.62
CA VAL A 50 2.40 6.00 3.71
C VAL A 50 2.36 7.52 3.64
N GLY A 51 3.25 8.22 4.35
CA GLY A 51 3.27 9.67 4.44
C GLY A 51 3.82 10.37 3.20
N CYS A 52 4.82 9.78 2.55
CA CYS A 52 5.63 10.37 1.49
C CYS A 52 5.81 9.44 0.28
N ARG A 53 4.85 8.56 -0.02
CA ARG A 53 4.95 7.54 -1.08
C ARG A 53 5.51 8.10 -2.39
N PRO A 54 4.93 9.17 -2.98
CA PRO A 54 5.37 9.65 -4.29
C PRO A 54 6.83 10.10 -4.32
N ILE A 55 7.38 10.43 -3.15
CA ILE A 55 8.77 10.87 -3.00
C ILE A 55 9.70 9.69 -2.68
N VAL A 56 9.31 8.80 -1.77
CA VAL A 56 10.20 7.76 -1.22
C VAL A 56 10.13 6.46 -2.01
N PHE A 57 8.92 6.03 -2.40
CA PHE A 57 8.68 4.72 -3.00
C PHE A 57 9.43 4.48 -4.33
N PRO A 58 9.56 5.46 -5.26
CA PRO A 58 10.35 5.26 -6.47
C PRO A 58 11.78 4.79 -6.20
N TYR A 59 12.44 5.35 -5.18
CA TYR A 59 13.79 4.93 -4.79
C TYR A 59 13.83 3.53 -4.17
N LEU A 60 12.74 3.06 -3.55
CA LEU A 60 12.66 1.69 -3.03
C LEU A 60 12.53 0.65 -4.14
N LEU A 61 12.10 1.06 -5.35
CA LEU A 61 12.06 0.21 -6.55
C LEU A 61 13.41 0.15 -7.28
N GLU A 62 14.32 1.09 -7.02
CA GLU A 62 15.64 1.15 -7.65
C GLU A 62 16.63 0.18 -7.02
N SER A 63 17.53 -0.36 -7.85
CA SER A 63 18.71 -1.08 -7.38
C SER A 63 19.71 -0.10 -6.73
N PRO A 64 20.36 -0.44 -5.60
CA PRO A 64 20.34 -1.73 -4.90
C PRO A 64 19.28 -1.81 -3.77
N LEU A 65 18.39 -0.82 -3.63
CA LEU A 65 17.50 -0.72 -2.47
C LEU A 65 16.39 -1.76 -2.51
N ARG A 66 15.83 -2.01 -3.70
CA ARG A 66 14.79 -3.00 -3.91
C ARG A 66 15.22 -4.38 -3.43
N GLU A 67 16.38 -4.85 -3.87
CA GLU A 67 16.91 -6.17 -3.56
C GLU A 67 17.23 -6.32 -2.08
N ARG A 68 17.80 -5.28 -1.47
CA ARG A 68 18.12 -5.26 -0.04
C ARG A 68 16.85 -5.31 0.82
N LEU A 69 15.84 -4.51 0.46
CA LEU A 69 14.58 -4.49 1.18
C LEU A 69 13.81 -5.80 1.02
N LEU A 70 13.74 -6.35 -0.20
CA LEU A 70 13.19 -7.69 -0.46
C LEU A 70 13.89 -8.75 0.36
N TRP A 71 15.23 -8.75 0.39
CA TRP A 71 16.01 -9.67 1.22
C TRP A 71 15.58 -9.58 2.68
N CYS A 72 15.51 -8.37 3.24
CA CYS A 72 15.09 -8.15 4.62
C CYS A 72 13.68 -8.72 4.90
N ILE A 73 12.72 -8.45 4.01
CA ILE A 73 11.35 -8.97 4.10
C ILE A 73 11.35 -10.49 4.05
N VAL A 74 12.09 -11.11 3.11
CA VAL A 74 12.21 -12.56 2.98
C VAL A 74 12.80 -13.18 4.25
N GLN A 75 13.84 -12.58 4.84
CA GLN A 75 14.42 -13.08 6.10
C GLN A 75 13.41 -13.05 7.25
N ILE A 76 12.58 -12.01 7.33
CA ILE A 76 11.55 -11.86 8.37
C ILE A 76 10.40 -12.85 8.16
N LEU A 77 9.94 -13.03 6.93
CA LEU A 77 8.88 -14.00 6.63
C LEU A 77 9.37 -15.46 6.79
N ASN A 78 10.67 -15.72 6.58
CA ASN A 78 11.34 -17.02 6.82
C ASN A 78 11.88 -17.23 8.24
N ALA A 79 11.59 -16.31 9.15
CA ALA A 79 11.96 -16.29 10.56
C ALA A 79 12.17 -17.66 11.24
N GLY A 80 11.17 -18.54 11.15
CA GLY A 80 11.13 -19.85 11.83
C GLY A 80 11.67 -21.04 11.03
N LYS A 81 12.15 -20.84 9.80
CA LYS A 81 12.72 -21.90 8.97
C LYS A 81 14.19 -21.63 8.62
N ALA A 82 14.83 -22.63 8.02
CA ALA A 82 16.22 -22.60 7.56
C ALA A 82 16.52 -21.37 6.67
N ARG A 83 17.81 -21.14 6.41
CA ARG A 83 18.29 -20.05 5.54
C ARG A 83 17.57 -20.13 4.18
N ASP A 84 17.28 -18.96 3.60
CA ASP A 84 16.78 -18.90 2.24
C ASP A 84 17.81 -19.51 1.29
N SER A 85 17.33 -20.35 0.38
CA SER A 85 18.17 -20.98 -0.64
C SER A 85 18.37 -20.10 -1.87
N PHE A 86 17.75 -18.92 -1.90
CA PHE A 86 17.80 -18.01 -3.03
C PHE A 86 19.18 -17.37 -3.17
N SER A 87 19.69 -17.32 -4.40
CA SER A 87 20.97 -16.67 -4.71
C SER A 87 20.75 -15.19 -4.94
N TRP A 88 21.01 -14.38 -3.90
CA TRP A 88 20.88 -12.92 -3.99
C TRP A 88 22.02 -12.29 -4.80
N PRO A 89 21.76 -11.20 -5.53
CA PRO A 89 22.80 -10.45 -6.22
C PRO A 89 23.80 -9.86 -5.22
N ALA A 90 25.04 -9.64 -5.68
CA ALA A 90 26.14 -9.11 -4.85
C ALA A 90 25.84 -7.75 -4.19
N THR A 91 24.83 -7.02 -4.67
CA THR A 91 24.33 -5.79 -4.06
C THR A 91 23.75 -6.00 -2.66
N VAL A 92 23.32 -7.21 -2.34
CA VAL A 92 22.84 -7.68 -1.04
C VAL A 92 24.02 -8.32 -0.28
N HIS A 93 24.78 -7.49 0.43
CA HIS A 93 25.96 -7.91 1.20
C HIS A 93 25.64 -8.14 2.69
N TYR A 94 24.37 -8.15 3.06
CA TYR A 94 23.93 -8.36 4.44
C TYR A 94 23.95 -9.85 4.79
N ARG A 95 24.14 -10.14 6.08
CA ARG A 95 24.05 -11.49 6.63
C ARG A 95 22.84 -11.56 7.54
N ARG A 96 22.10 -12.67 7.46
CA ARG A 96 20.99 -12.94 8.38
C ARG A 96 21.54 -12.94 9.81
N PRO A 97 21.02 -12.12 10.74
CA PRO A 97 21.48 -12.14 12.11
C PRO A 97 21.17 -13.49 12.77
N GLU A 98 22.14 -14.08 13.48
CA GLU A 98 21.99 -15.40 14.12
C GLU A 98 20.86 -15.41 15.17
N HIS A 99 20.65 -14.29 15.85
CA HIS A 99 19.61 -14.13 16.86
C HIS A 99 18.20 -14.04 16.29
N LEU A 100 18.03 -13.84 14.98
CA LEU A 100 16.72 -13.66 14.35
C LEU A 100 15.85 -14.92 14.55
N SER A 101 16.41 -16.11 14.30
CA SER A 101 15.69 -17.38 14.53
C SER A 101 15.31 -17.56 16.00
N VAL A 102 16.20 -17.21 16.93
CA VAL A 102 15.92 -17.31 18.38
C VAL A 102 14.78 -16.38 18.79
N GLN A 103 14.82 -15.12 18.37
CA GLN A 103 13.81 -14.12 18.72
C GLN A 103 12.41 -14.45 18.15
N LEU A 104 12.36 -15.11 17.01
CA LEU A 104 11.09 -15.47 16.38
C LEU A 104 10.52 -16.79 16.89
N SER A 105 11.36 -17.70 17.38
CA SER A 105 10.92 -18.95 17.99
C SER A 105 10.54 -18.83 19.47
N THR A 106 10.93 -17.75 20.16
CA THR A 106 10.58 -17.55 21.58
C THR A 106 9.08 -17.24 21.74
N PRO A 107 8.29 -18.08 22.44
CA PRO A 107 6.83 -17.93 22.57
C PRO A 107 6.38 -16.63 23.25
N ASN A 108 7.27 -16.04 24.06
CA ASN A 108 7.00 -14.84 24.85
C ASN A 108 7.58 -13.57 24.23
N THR A 109 8.40 -13.69 23.19
CA THR A 109 8.81 -12.53 22.40
C THR A 109 7.72 -12.31 21.37
N PRO A 110 7.31 -11.07 21.09
CA PRO A 110 6.33 -10.82 20.05
C PRO A 110 7.00 -11.00 18.67
N GLY A 111 7.34 -12.25 18.32
CA GLY A 111 7.75 -12.63 16.96
C GLY A 111 6.68 -12.22 15.94
N ASN A 112 5.42 -12.15 16.39
CA ASN A 112 4.31 -11.50 15.72
C ASN A 112 4.66 -10.08 15.21
N THR A 113 5.37 -9.26 15.99
CA THR A 113 5.67 -7.86 15.62
C THR A 113 6.58 -7.76 14.40
N TYR A 114 7.53 -8.69 14.21
CA TYR A 114 8.42 -8.66 13.04
C TYR A 114 7.64 -8.95 11.77
N VAL A 115 6.91 -10.08 11.75
CA VAL A 115 6.10 -10.48 10.59
C VAL A 115 5.01 -9.44 10.32
N ASN A 116 4.31 -8.95 11.35
CA ASN A 116 3.31 -7.88 11.17
C ASN A 116 3.91 -6.61 10.60
N SER A 117 5.13 -6.22 10.99
CA SER A 117 5.77 -5.02 10.43
C SER A 117 6.08 -5.20 8.96
N ALA A 118 6.61 -6.36 8.56
CA ALA A 118 6.85 -6.68 7.15
C ALA A 118 5.55 -6.74 6.35
N VAL A 119 4.52 -7.41 6.87
CA VAL A 119 3.19 -7.48 6.23
C VAL A 119 2.54 -6.10 6.14
N SER A 120 2.67 -5.25 7.16
CA SER A 120 2.17 -3.88 7.14
C SER A 120 2.86 -3.02 6.08
N LEU A 121 4.17 -3.21 5.88
CA LEU A 121 4.91 -2.55 4.80
C LEU A 121 4.41 -3.03 3.42
N LEU A 122 4.27 -4.34 3.23
CA LEU A 122 3.73 -4.91 1.99
C LEU A 122 2.29 -4.45 1.74
N GLN A 123 1.48 -4.34 2.79
CA GLN A 123 0.13 -3.78 2.72
C GLN A 123 0.16 -2.30 2.31
N ALA A 124 1.12 -1.52 2.81
CA ALA A 124 1.30 -0.14 2.38
C ALA A 124 1.70 -0.07 0.89
N PHE A 125 2.45 -1.05 0.38
CA PHE A 125 2.75 -1.14 -1.05
C PHE A 125 1.51 -1.50 -1.87
N LEU A 126 0.67 -2.41 -1.38
CA LEU A 126 -0.53 -2.89 -2.08
C LEU A 126 -1.68 -1.86 -2.08
N ASN A 127 -2.00 -1.31 -0.91
CA ASN A 127 -3.25 -0.57 -0.66
C ASN A 127 -3.03 0.77 0.09
N GLY A 128 -1.78 1.23 0.16
CA GLY A 128 -1.45 2.50 0.80
C GLY A 128 -1.98 3.73 0.04
N PRO A 129 -2.00 4.91 0.66
CA PRO A 129 -2.25 6.16 -0.07
C PRO A 129 -1.29 6.30 -1.24
N ASP A 130 -1.81 6.71 -2.39
CA ASP A 130 -1.07 6.84 -3.66
C ASP A 130 -0.50 5.52 -4.22
N ALA A 131 -0.90 4.36 -3.70
CA ALA A 131 -0.51 3.08 -4.28
C ALA A 131 -1.17 2.85 -5.65
N GLU A 132 -0.40 2.27 -6.55
CA GLU A 132 -0.84 1.81 -7.86
C GLU A 132 -0.96 0.28 -7.87
N SER A 133 -1.82 -0.26 -8.75
CA SER A 133 -2.15 -1.69 -8.79
C SER A 133 -0.95 -2.60 -9.07
N HIS A 134 0.09 -2.07 -9.70
CA HIS A 134 1.30 -2.80 -10.09
C HIS A 134 2.51 -2.51 -9.20
N ASP A 135 2.37 -1.64 -8.18
CA ASP A 135 3.50 -1.22 -7.35
C ASP A 135 4.14 -2.41 -6.62
N LEU A 136 3.33 -3.30 -6.04
CA LEU A 136 3.84 -4.46 -5.34
C LEU A 136 4.47 -5.48 -6.30
N ALA A 137 3.85 -5.71 -7.46
CA ALA A 137 4.40 -6.60 -8.48
C ALA A 137 5.75 -6.09 -9.01
N THR A 138 5.84 -4.79 -9.28
CA THR A 138 7.09 -4.12 -9.69
C THR A 138 8.17 -4.22 -8.61
N PHE A 139 7.77 -4.15 -7.33
CA PHE A 139 8.68 -4.30 -6.20
C PHE A 139 9.30 -5.70 -6.13
N TYR A 140 8.53 -6.78 -6.33
CA TYR A 140 9.07 -8.15 -6.27
C TYR A 140 9.53 -8.73 -7.61
N GLN A 141 9.37 -8.01 -8.72
CA GLN A 141 9.65 -8.52 -10.06
C GLN A 141 11.07 -9.10 -10.19
N GLY A 142 11.16 -10.37 -10.57
CA GLY A 142 12.42 -11.13 -10.70
C GLY A 142 12.91 -11.79 -9.39
N TYR A 143 12.18 -11.62 -8.29
CA TYR A 143 12.47 -12.20 -6.97
C TYR A 143 11.33 -13.08 -6.45
N GLU A 144 10.39 -13.46 -7.33
CA GLU A 144 9.21 -14.25 -7.00
C GLU A 144 9.60 -15.57 -6.33
N ALA A 145 10.65 -16.23 -6.84
CA ALA A 145 11.17 -17.49 -6.31
C ALA A 145 11.74 -17.38 -4.89
N ALA A 146 12.18 -16.18 -4.47
CA ALA A 146 12.62 -15.93 -3.11
C ALA A 146 11.44 -15.64 -2.17
N LEU A 147 10.45 -14.91 -2.67
CA LEU A 147 9.33 -14.40 -1.87
C LEU A 147 8.23 -15.45 -1.66
N ILE A 148 7.91 -16.28 -2.66
CA ILE A 148 6.81 -17.24 -2.55
C ILE A 148 6.99 -18.24 -1.40
N PRO A 149 8.17 -18.87 -1.18
CA PRO A 149 8.33 -19.79 -0.05
C PRO A 149 8.30 -19.04 1.28
N ALA A 150 8.76 -17.79 1.31
CA ALA A 150 8.74 -16.95 2.51
C ALA A 150 7.32 -16.60 2.94
N VAL A 151 6.47 -16.22 1.99
CA VAL A 151 5.03 -15.97 2.23
C VAL A 151 4.34 -17.26 2.69
N SER A 152 4.60 -18.40 2.03
CA SER A 152 4.05 -19.70 2.46
C SER A 152 4.49 -20.06 3.89
N ASN A 153 5.74 -19.80 4.25
CA ASN A 153 6.25 -20.06 5.59
C ASN A 153 5.59 -19.16 6.65
N ALA A 154 5.32 -17.90 6.33
CA ALA A 154 4.57 -17.00 7.21
C ALA A 154 3.11 -17.42 7.38
N LEU A 155 2.46 -17.91 6.31
CA LEU A 155 1.10 -18.45 6.34
C LEU A 155 1.01 -19.73 7.18
N GLU A 156 1.95 -20.66 7.03
CA GLU A 156 2.04 -21.88 7.84
C GLU A 156 2.13 -21.56 9.33
N GLN A 157 2.92 -20.55 9.69
CA GLN A 157 3.12 -20.12 11.07
C GLN A 157 2.02 -19.16 11.57
N SER A 158 1.03 -18.79 10.74
CA SER A 158 0.09 -17.70 11.05
C SER A 158 -0.71 -17.90 12.35
N GLY A 159 -1.01 -19.16 12.70
CA GLY A 159 -1.64 -19.50 13.98
C GLY A 159 -0.71 -19.24 15.17
N SER A 160 0.54 -19.73 15.10
CA SER A 160 1.55 -19.52 16.15
C SER A 160 2.00 -18.06 16.29
N LEU A 161 2.03 -17.34 15.17
CA LEU A 161 2.37 -15.93 15.12
C LEU A 161 1.22 -15.04 15.58
N ALA A 162 0.01 -15.57 15.77
CA ALA A 162 -1.18 -14.78 16.07
C ALA A 162 -1.39 -13.62 15.07
N LEU A 163 -1.22 -13.90 13.77
CA LEU A 163 -1.48 -12.92 12.72
C LEU A 163 -2.97 -12.59 12.70
N ASP A 164 -3.29 -11.30 12.69
CA ASP A 164 -4.67 -10.84 12.52
C ASP A 164 -5.23 -11.21 11.14
N SER A 165 -6.55 -11.12 11.00
CA SER A 165 -7.24 -11.49 9.76
C SER A 165 -6.80 -10.64 8.57
N LEU A 166 -6.44 -9.38 8.79
CA LEU A 166 -5.99 -8.46 7.77
C LEU A 166 -4.63 -8.87 7.21
N SER A 167 -3.66 -9.11 8.09
CA SER A 167 -2.30 -9.52 7.75
C SER A 167 -2.29 -10.87 7.02
N ARG A 168 -3.13 -11.81 7.48
CA ARG A 168 -3.33 -13.08 6.80
C ARG A 168 -3.93 -12.89 5.39
N GLY A 169 -4.91 -12.01 5.26
CA GLY A 169 -5.51 -11.65 3.96
C GLY A 169 -4.48 -11.06 2.99
N VAL A 170 -3.61 -10.17 3.47
CA VAL A 170 -2.51 -9.60 2.66
C VAL A 170 -1.55 -10.70 2.19
N LEU A 171 -1.12 -11.60 3.08
CA LEU A 171 -0.26 -12.72 2.69
C LEU A 171 -0.92 -13.67 1.68
N CYS A 172 -2.22 -13.96 1.84
CA CYS A 172 -2.96 -14.78 0.87
C CYS A 172 -3.04 -14.11 -0.50
N GLN A 173 -3.34 -12.81 -0.56
CA GLN A 173 -3.34 -12.05 -1.82
C GLN A 173 -1.97 -12.13 -2.50
N ILE A 174 -0.89 -11.86 -1.76
CA ILE A 174 0.47 -11.90 -2.30
C ILE A 174 0.84 -13.30 -2.81
N ALA A 175 0.45 -14.35 -2.09
CA ALA A 175 0.69 -15.72 -2.52
C ALA A 175 -0.03 -16.07 -3.83
N VAL A 176 -1.28 -15.59 -4.01
CA VAL A 176 -2.03 -15.75 -5.26
C VAL A 176 -1.34 -14.98 -6.39
N ASP A 177 -1.02 -13.70 -6.18
CA ASP A 177 -0.36 -12.88 -7.19
C ASP A 177 0.99 -13.49 -7.63
N LEU A 178 1.79 -14.01 -6.68
CA LEU A 178 3.05 -14.69 -6.99
C LEU A 178 2.86 -16.01 -7.74
N HIS A 179 1.80 -16.77 -7.42
CA HIS A 179 1.49 -18.03 -8.09
C HIS A 179 1.10 -17.81 -9.56
N ASP A 180 0.41 -16.72 -9.87
CA ASP A 180 0.08 -16.34 -11.25
C ASP A 180 1.35 -16.10 -12.10
N HIS A 181 2.45 -15.66 -11.48
CA HIS A 181 3.75 -15.48 -12.13
C HIS A 181 4.63 -16.75 -12.10
N LEU A 182 4.36 -17.69 -11.20
CA LEU A 182 5.10 -18.95 -11.00
C LEU A 182 4.14 -20.14 -10.85
N PRO A 183 3.42 -20.55 -11.91
CA PRO A 183 2.35 -21.55 -11.82
C PRO A 183 2.85 -22.95 -11.41
N ASN A 184 4.15 -23.22 -11.54
CA ASN A 184 4.77 -24.48 -11.14
C ASN A 184 4.99 -24.62 -9.62
N VAL A 185 4.84 -23.54 -8.86
CA VAL A 185 4.98 -23.57 -7.40
C VAL A 185 3.61 -23.82 -6.78
N GLU A 186 3.49 -24.82 -5.91
CA GLU A 186 2.21 -25.11 -5.25
C GLU A 186 1.73 -23.94 -4.38
N LEU A 187 0.49 -23.48 -4.62
CA LEU A 187 -0.14 -22.46 -3.81
C LEU A 187 -0.50 -23.02 -2.42
N HIS A 188 -0.11 -22.29 -1.38
CA HIS A 188 -0.39 -22.62 0.02
C HIS A 188 -1.89 -22.86 0.29
N PRO A 189 -2.29 -23.88 1.08
CA PRO A 189 -3.70 -24.22 1.31
C PRO A 189 -4.57 -23.05 1.77
N LEU A 190 -4.08 -22.21 2.70
CA LEU A 190 -4.80 -21.01 3.14
C LEU A 190 -5.03 -19.99 2.02
N ALA A 191 -4.05 -19.80 1.13
CA ALA A 191 -4.18 -18.87 0.00
C ALA A 191 -5.15 -19.41 -1.05
N ARG A 192 -5.13 -20.74 -1.31
CA ARG A 192 -6.09 -21.42 -2.18
C ARG A 192 -7.52 -21.31 -1.63
N ALA A 193 -7.73 -21.57 -0.35
CA ALA A 193 -9.03 -21.42 0.29
C ALA A 193 -9.54 -19.96 0.23
N TRP A 194 -8.64 -19.00 0.44
CA TRP A 194 -8.93 -17.58 0.31
C TRP A 194 -9.32 -17.18 -1.13
N GLN A 195 -8.60 -17.71 -2.14
CA GLN A 195 -8.91 -17.50 -3.55
C GLN A 195 -10.29 -18.08 -3.91
N HIS A 196 -10.58 -19.31 -3.49
CA HIS A 196 -11.88 -19.94 -3.71
C HIS A 196 -13.04 -19.19 -3.04
N ALA A 197 -12.84 -18.72 -1.80
CA ALA A 197 -13.85 -17.93 -1.10
C ALA A 197 -14.17 -16.63 -1.86
N ARG A 198 -13.17 -16.02 -2.51
CA ARG A 198 -13.36 -14.84 -3.36
C ARG A 198 -13.99 -15.15 -4.71
N SER A 199 -13.68 -16.28 -5.32
CA SER A 199 -14.29 -16.66 -6.60
C SER A 199 -15.75 -17.08 -6.45
N GLN A 200 -16.14 -17.65 -5.30
CA GLN A 200 -17.53 -18.04 -5.05
C GLN A 200 -18.46 -16.86 -4.74
N SER A 201 -17.90 -15.68 -4.45
CA SER A 201 -18.65 -14.48 -4.13
C SER A 201 -18.91 -13.63 -5.39
N ASP A 202 -19.32 -14.24 -6.51
CA ASP A 202 -19.34 -13.60 -7.84
C ASP A 202 -20.05 -12.22 -7.89
N ASP A 203 -21.16 -12.03 -7.16
CA ASP A 203 -21.81 -10.71 -7.06
C ASP A 203 -21.08 -9.74 -6.10
N ALA A 204 -20.57 -10.24 -4.98
CA ALA A 204 -19.77 -9.43 -4.04
C ALA A 204 -18.41 -9.03 -4.67
N SER A 205 -17.93 -9.78 -5.65
CA SER A 205 -16.65 -9.53 -6.33
C SER A 205 -16.65 -8.19 -7.08
N HIS A 206 -17.74 -7.84 -7.76
CA HIS A 206 -17.83 -6.56 -8.49
C HIS A 206 -17.97 -5.37 -7.53
N VAL A 207 -18.80 -5.49 -6.49
CA VAL A 207 -19.00 -4.42 -5.51
C VAL A 207 -17.73 -4.19 -4.67
N ALA A 208 -17.07 -5.27 -4.23
CA ALA A 208 -15.81 -5.18 -3.50
C ALA A 208 -14.66 -4.65 -4.38
N SER A 209 -14.63 -5.02 -5.67
CA SER A 209 -13.68 -4.47 -6.63
C SER A 209 -13.93 -2.98 -6.82
N LEU A 210 -15.18 -2.55 -7.01
CA LEU A 210 -15.53 -1.14 -7.10
C LEU A 210 -15.15 -0.38 -5.82
N HIS A 211 -15.45 -0.95 -4.64
CA HIS A 211 -15.08 -0.38 -3.34
C HIS A 211 -13.59 -0.11 -3.28
N SER A 212 -12.79 -1.11 -3.64
CA SER A 212 -11.33 -1.04 -3.64
C SER A 212 -10.82 0.07 -4.58
N HIS A 213 -11.35 0.16 -5.80
CA HIS A 213 -11.00 1.23 -6.74
C HIS A 213 -11.40 2.61 -6.24
N LEU A 214 -12.63 2.80 -5.76
CA LEU A 214 -13.09 4.09 -5.21
C LEU A 214 -12.27 4.50 -4.00
N LYS A 215 -11.95 3.55 -3.11
CA LYS A 215 -11.16 3.80 -1.92
C LYS A 215 -9.72 4.19 -2.29
N GLY A 216 -9.12 3.49 -3.24
CA GLY A 216 -7.81 3.85 -3.80
C GLY A 216 -7.82 5.28 -4.36
N ARG A 217 -8.82 5.62 -5.16
CA ARG A 217 -8.99 6.97 -5.73
C ARG A 217 -9.18 8.05 -4.67
N TYR A 218 -10.04 7.81 -3.69
CA TYR A 218 -10.32 8.75 -2.62
C TYR A 218 -9.09 9.04 -1.75
N ARG A 219 -8.22 8.03 -1.59
CA ARG A 219 -6.97 8.13 -0.84
C ARG A 219 -5.81 8.70 -1.65
N ARG A 220 -5.98 8.94 -2.96
CA ARG A 220 -4.96 9.63 -3.75
C ARG A 220 -4.83 11.07 -3.29
N ARG A 221 -3.60 11.49 -3.08
CA ARG A 221 -3.19 12.82 -2.63
C ARG A 221 -2.66 13.68 -3.78
N THR A 222 -2.98 13.29 -5.01
CA THR A 222 -2.68 14.01 -6.25
C THR A 222 -3.88 14.78 -6.79
N CYS A 223 -3.62 15.76 -7.65
CA CYS A 223 -4.64 16.57 -8.30
C CYS A 223 -5.46 15.73 -9.28
N CYS A 224 -6.78 15.85 -9.26
CA CYS A 224 -7.68 15.24 -10.25
C CYS A 224 -7.80 16.07 -11.55
N GLY A 225 -6.91 17.04 -11.76
CA GLY A 225 -6.94 17.86 -12.98
C GLY A 225 -6.44 17.03 -14.17
N PRO A 226 -7.00 17.21 -15.38
CA PRO A 226 -6.46 16.52 -16.55
C PRO A 226 -4.98 16.87 -16.72
N GLU A 227 -4.14 15.85 -16.96
CA GLU A 227 -2.69 15.95 -17.16
C GLU A 227 -1.89 16.52 -15.98
N CYS A 228 -2.54 16.80 -14.85
CA CYS A 228 -1.88 17.33 -13.67
C CYS A 228 -1.44 16.22 -12.74
N THR A 229 -0.13 16.09 -12.51
CA THR A 229 0.46 15.10 -11.60
C THR A 229 0.79 15.68 -10.22
N ARG A 230 0.48 16.96 -9.96
CA ARG A 230 0.85 17.63 -8.71
C ARG A 230 0.21 16.95 -7.50
N GLY A 231 1.03 16.61 -6.52
CA GLY A 231 0.64 16.06 -5.23
C GLY A 231 0.61 17.09 -4.10
N ILE A 232 0.18 16.65 -2.92
CA ILE A 232 0.34 17.39 -1.66
C ILE A 232 1.82 17.75 -1.38
N HIS A 233 2.75 17.00 -1.96
CA HIS A 233 4.18 17.21 -1.84
C HIS A 233 4.74 18.36 -2.68
N ASP A 234 3.96 18.85 -3.66
CA ASP A 234 4.35 19.93 -4.56
C ASP A 234 3.77 21.29 -4.13
N THR A 235 3.03 21.35 -3.01
CA THR A 235 2.48 22.60 -2.49
C THR A 235 3.52 23.35 -1.66
N GLU A 236 3.71 24.64 -1.92
CA GLU A 236 4.73 25.45 -1.22
C GLU A 236 4.54 25.48 0.30
N ASP A 237 3.29 25.35 0.76
CA ASP A 237 2.91 25.42 2.16
C ASP A 237 2.60 24.05 2.79
N GLY A 238 2.79 22.96 2.04
CA GLY A 238 2.47 21.60 2.48
C GLY A 238 0.99 21.37 2.77
N LYS A 239 0.12 22.30 2.37
CA LYS A 239 -1.32 22.16 2.64
C LYS A 239 -1.92 21.09 1.75
N PRO A 240 -2.94 20.36 2.26
CA PRO A 240 -3.75 19.47 1.45
C PRO A 240 -4.36 20.20 0.25
N LEU A 241 -4.50 19.47 -0.86
CA LEU A 241 -5.19 19.98 -2.04
C LEU A 241 -6.66 20.27 -1.72
N SER A 242 -7.25 21.25 -2.40
CA SER A 242 -8.63 21.64 -2.14
C SER A 242 -9.60 20.58 -2.69
N LEU A 243 -10.42 20.01 -1.82
CA LEU A 243 -11.50 19.09 -2.22
C LEU A 243 -12.61 19.82 -2.99
N CYS A 244 -13.22 19.14 -3.94
CA CYS A 244 -14.44 19.60 -4.59
C CYS A 244 -15.51 19.88 -3.53
N ALA A 245 -16.02 21.11 -3.49
CA ALA A 245 -17.06 21.48 -2.54
C ALA A 245 -18.37 20.68 -2.72
N GLY A 246 -18.60 20.16 -3.94
CA GLY A 246 -19.78 19.37 -4.28
C GLY A 246 -19.73 17.95 -3.74
N CYS A 247 -18.76 17.14 -4.17
CA CYS A 247 -18.70 15.71 -3.82
C CYS A 247 -17.80 15.40 -2.62
N LYS A 248 -16.86 16.27 -2.26
CA LYS A 248 -15.82 16.01 -1.24
C LYS A 248 -14.94 14.78 -1.53
N PHE A 249 -14.91 14.34 -2.78
CA PHE A 249 -14.17 13.16 -3.23
C PHE A 249 -12.88 13.55 -3.98
N THR A 250 -13.03 14.24 -5.13
CA THR A 250 -11.89 14.69 -5.94
C THR A 250 -11.24 15.94 -5.35
N GLN A 251 -9.95 16.12 -5.57
CA GLN A 251 -9.18 17.25 -5.07
C GLN A 251 -8.33 17.91 -6.15
N TYR A 252 -8.03 19.19 -5.99
CA TYR A 252 -7.36 20.00 -7.01
C TYR A 252 -6.30 20.91 -6.42
N CYS A 253 -5.20 21.10 -7.14
CA CYS A 253 -4.16 22.06 -6.78
C CYS A 253 -4.53 23.51 -7.12
N SER A 254 -5.53 23.72 -7.99
CA SER A 254 -6.00 25.04 -8.39
C SER A 254 -7.43 25.03 -8.89
N LYS A 255 -8.07 26.21 -8.89
CA LYS A 255 -9.39 26.42 -9.52
C LYS A 255 -9.35 26.15 -11.03
N GLY A 256 -8.21 26.39 -11.69
CA GLY A 256 -8.03 26.09 -13.11
C GLY A 256 -8.14 24.59 -13.40
N CYS A 257 -7.44 23.75 -12.63
CA CYS A 257 -7.53 22.29 -12.73
C CYS A 257 -8.96 21.79 -12.48
N GLN A 258 -9.66 22.37 -11.50
CA GLN A 258 -11.06 22.03 -11.22
C GLN A 258 -11.98 22.39 -12.40
N ILE A 259 -11.82 23.57 -13.02
CA ILE A 259 -12.62 23.98 -14.19
C ILE A 259 -12.34 23.09 -15.40
N ALA A 260 -11.08 22.70 -15.60
CA ALA A 260 -10.69 21.81 -16.69
C ALA A 260 -11.33 20.43 -16.51
N ASP A 261 -11.24 19.83 -15.33
CA ASP A 261 -11.88 18.54 -15.02
C ASP A 261 -13.42 18.63 -15.10
N TRP A 262 -14.01 19.75 -14.69
CA TRP A 262 -15.45 20.02 -14.81
C TRP A 262 -15.95 19.99 -16.26
N LYS A 263 -15.12 20.43 -17.20
CA LYS A 263 -15.45 20.57 -18.63
C LYS A 263 -14.87 19.45 -19.50
N ARG A 264 -14.20 18.45 -18.92
CA ARG A 264 -13.56 17.35 -19.67
C ARG A 264 -14.55 16.70 -20.64
N GLU A 265 -14.12 16.47 -21.87
CA GLU A 265 -15.02 16.02 -22.94
C GLU A 265 -15.59 14.61 -22.68
N THR A 266 -14.72 13.71 -22.25
CA THR A 266 -15.00 12.28 -22.19
C THR A 266 -15.77 11.87 -20.91
N TRP A 267 -15.36 12.37 -19.75
CA TRP A 267 -16.04 12.17 -18.46
C TRP A 267 -15.96 13.45 -17.62
N PRO A 268 -16.81 14.45 -17.93
CA PRO A 268 -16.77 15.71 -17.20
C PRO A 268 -17.15 15.50 -15.74
N HIS A 269 -16.36 16.05 -14.82
CA HIS A 269 -16.63 15.94 -13.37
C HIS A 269 -18.02 16.44 -13.00
N LYS A 270 -18.62 17.36 -13.76
CA LYS A 270 -20.00 17.82 -13.53
C LYS A 270 -21.04 16.68 -13.50
N LYS A 271 -20.81 15.61 -14.27
CA LYS A 271 -21.66 14.42 -14.30
C LYS A 271 -21.29 13.42 -13.20
N LEU A 272 -20.00 13.30 -12.87
CA LEU A 272 -19.49 12.41 -11.82
C LEU A 272 -19.73 12.92 -10.40
N CYS A 273 -19.70 14.24 -10.20
CA CYS A 273 -19.83 14.88 -8.90
C CYS A 273 -21.06 14.42 -8.08
N PRO A 274 -22.29 14.38 -8.64
CA PRO A 274 -23.44 13.87 -7.90
C PRO A 274 -23.29 12.37 -7.54
N ILE A 275 -22.71 11.56 -8.43
CA ILE A 275 -22.49 10.12 -8.21
C ILE A 275 -21.50 9.92 -7.06
N LEU A 276 -20.32 10.56 -7.13
CA LEU A 276 -19.26 10.43 -6.12
C LEU A 276 -19.71 10.89 -4.73
N ARG A 277 -20.62 11.89 -4.66
CA ARG A 277 -21.21 12.34 -3.40
C ARG A 277 -21.94 11.22 -2.66
N LEU A 278 -22.56 10.28 -3.38
CA LEU A 278 -23.28 9.15 -2.80
C LEU A 278 -22.34 8.18 -2.07
N PHE A 279 -21.11 8.02 -2.57
CA PHE A 279 -20.16 7.05 -2.04
C PHE A 279 -19.39 7.53 -0.82
N VAL A 280 -19.10 8.84 -0.70
CA VAL A 280 -18.26 9.38 0.39
C VAL A 280 -18.73 8.94 1.79
N PRO A 281 -20.03 8.94 2.15
CA PRO A 281 -20.49 8.51 3.47
C PRO A 281 -20.23 7.02 3.78
N ILE A 282 -20.23 6.16 2.76
CA ILE A 282 -20.11 4.70 2.92
C ILE A 282 -18.70 4.19 2.65
N LEU A 283 -17.81 5.01 2.08
CA LEU A 283 -16.53 4.55 1.53
C LEU A 283 -15.56 3.98 2.59
N GLU A 284 -15.57 4.50 3.80
CA GLU A 284 -14.76 3.99 4.91
C GLU A 284 -15.55 3.03 5.82
N SER A 285 -16.80 2.70 5.47
CA SER A 285 -17.62 1.73 6.20
C SER A 285 -17.14 0.30 5.98
N LYS A 286 -17.25 -0.54 7.01
CA LYS A 286 -17.11 -1.99 6.88
C LYS A 286 -18.33 -2.62 6.18
N ALA A 287 -19.46 -1.90 6.14
CA ALA A 287 -20.70 -2.29 5.50
C ALA A 287 -20.89 -1.55 4.16
N PHE A 288 -19.81 -1.43 3.36
CA PHE A 288 -19.89 -0.75 2.06
C PHE A 288 -20.89 -1.44 1.13
N GLU A 289 -20.91 -2.78 1.08
CA GLU A 289 -21.81 -3.55 0.22
C GLU A 289 -23.29 -3.30 0.57
N GLU A 290 -23.64 -3.36 1.86
CA GLU A 290 -24.99 -3.02 2.32
C GLU A 290 -25.37 -1.59 1.94
N GLY A 291 -24.47 -0.63 2.19
CA GLY A 291 -24.67 0.78 1.82
C GLY A 291 -24.81 0.98 0.31
N PHE A 292 -24.05 0.25 -0.50
CA PHE A 292 -24.06 0.33 -1.96
C PHE A 292 -25.44 -0.02 -2.53
N HIS A 293 -26.08 -1.06 -2.02
CA HIS A 293 -27.42 -1.46 -2.45
C HIS A 293 -28.53 -0.48 -2.05
N THR A 294 -28.24 0.46 -1.13
CA THR A 294 -29.19 1.53 -0.76
C THR A 294 -29.02 2.81 -1.57
N LEU A 295 -27.97 2.90 -2.41
CA LEU A 295 -27.70 4.10 -3.18
C LEU A 295 -28.67 4.22 -4.36
N ASP A 296 -29.28 5.39 -4.51
CA ASP A 296 -30.10 5.73 -5.67
C ASP A 296 -29.20 6.24 -6.81
N PHE A 297 -28.66 5.33 -7.62
CA PHE A 297 -27.93 5.67 -8.85
C PHE A 297 -28.35 4.77 -10.02
N LYS A 298 -28.26 5.29 -11.24
CA LYS A 298 -28.73 4.60 -12.44
C LYS A 298 -27.61 3.74 -13.04
N GLU A 299 -27.98 2.74 -13.84
CA GLU A 299 -27.01 1.93 -14.59
C GLU A 299 -26.07 2.79 -15.46
N SER A 300 -26.59 3.87 -16.05
CA SER A 300 -25.78 4.84 -16.81
C SER A 300 -24.71 5.53 -15.96
N ASP A 301 -24.98 5.76 -14.67
CA ASP A 301 -24.04 6.37 -13.73
C ASP A 301 -22.91 5.39 -13.41
N PHE A 302 -23.23 4.11 -13.29
CA PHE A 302 -22.26 3.03 -13.09
C PHE A 302 -21.26 2.94 -14.25
N VAL A 303 -21.76 2.91 -15.49
CA VAL A 303 -20.90 2.85 -16.69
C VAL A 303 -19.98 4.07 -16.78
N LEU A 304 -20.49 5.27 -16.48
CA LEU A 304 -19.68 6.49 -16.47
C LEU A 304 -18.58 6.43 -15.40
N MET A 305 -18.91 5.95 -14.20
CA MET A 305 -17.96 5.79 -13.10
C MET A 305 -16.88 4.76 -13.42
N LEU A 306 -17.23 3.59 -13.98
CA LEU A 306 -16.25 2.57 -14.36
C LEU A 306 -15.27 3.08 -15.42
N ARG A 307 -15.76 3.81 -16.42
CA ARG A 307 -14.89 4.46 -17.42
C ARG A 307 -13.92 5.43 -16.75
N TRP A 308 -14.42 6.30 -15.87
CA TRP A 308 -13.58 7.24 -15.12
C TRP A 308 -12.54 6.53 -14.23
N LEU A 309 -12.90 5.41 -13.62
CA LEU A 309 -11.98 4.62 -12.79
C LEU A 309 -10.85 3.96 -13.59
N ASN A 310 -11.11 3.55 -14.83
CA ASN A 310 -10.14 2.87 -15.70
C ASN A 310 -9.15 3.82 -16.40
N GLU A 311 -9.47 5.12 -16.45
CA GLU A 311 -8.71 6.15 -17.19
C GLU A 311 -7.63 6.86 -16.35
N HIS A 312 -7.48 6.48 -15.08
CA HIS A 312 -6.60 7.14 -14.12
C HIS A 312 -5.72 6.14 -13.38
#